data_AF-A3DI11-F1
#
_entry.id   AF-A3DI11-F1
#
_cell.length_a   1.000
_cell.length_b   1.000
_cell.length_c   1.000
_cell.angle_alpha   90.00
_cell.angle_beta   90.00
_cell.angle_gamma   90.00
#
_symmetry.space_group_name_H-M   'P 1'
#
loop_
_entity.id
_entity.type
_entity.pdbx_description
1 polymer ?
#
loop_
_entity_poly.entity_id
_entity_poly.type
_entity_poly.pdbx_seq_one_letter_code
_entity_poly.pdbx_strand_id
1 'polypeptide(L)'
;MNINIQKNLNIRFLKDALLAKLSGLLMKAKSELTEDEEFNEVEELLKCIKDAKKEWINANANFEHAVENEIIDFYTYEIKAYQLRYEYLLKKAKEKGIKINESGIII
;
A
#
# COMPACT_ATOMS: atom_id res chain seq x y z
N MET A 1 3.97 -27.59 59.19
CA MET A 1 2.71 -27.50 58.41
C MET A 1 2.62 -26.09 57.82
N ASN A 2 2.99 -25.87 56.56
CA ASN A 2 2.77 -24.58 55.89
C ASN A 2 2.67 -24.76 54.37
N ILE A 3 1.55 -25.35 53.95
CA ILE A 3 1.25 -25.78 52.58
C ILE A 3 0.56 -24.68 51.74
N ASN A 4 0.38 -23.47 52.28
CA ASN A 4 -0.48 -22.44 51.69
C ASN A 4 0.28 -21.31 50.93
N ILE A 5 1.60 -21.17 51.14
CA ILE A 5 2.41 -20.13 50.47
C ILE A 5 2.87 -20.59 49.08
N GLN A 6 3.18 -21.87 48.91
CA GLN A 6 3.64 -22.48 47.65
C GLN A 6 2.54 -22.49 46.56
N LYS A 7 1.26 -22.63 46.94
CA LYS A 7 0.14 -22.66 45.98
C LYS A 7 -0.15 -21.27 45.35
N ASN A 8 0.04 -20.18 46.10
CA ASN A 8 -0.28 -18.82 45.63
C ASN A 8 0.75 -18.30 44.61
N LEU A 9 2.05 -18.62 44.81
CA LEU A 9 3.13 -18.29 43.88
C LEU A 9 2.96 -18.99 42.53
N ASN A 10 2.54 -20.25 42.54
CA ASN A 10 2.38 -21.06 41.33
C ASN A 10 1.16 -20.59 40.49
N ILE A 11 0.07 -20.17 41.14
CA ILE A 11 -1.12 -19.61 40.46
C ILE A 11 -0.80 -18.29 39.75
N ARG A 12 0.04 -17.43 40.35
CA ARG A 12 0.51 -16.19 39.69
C ARG A 12 1.38 -16.50 38.49
N PHE A 13 2.35 -17.40 38.64
CA PHE A 13 3.24 -17.82 37.56
C PHE A 13 2.49 -18.43 36.37
N LEU A 14 1.49 -19.27 36.63
CA LEU A 14 0.59 -19.83 35.61
C LEU A 14 -0.22 -18.75 34.90
N LYS A 15 -0.74 -17.75 35.61
CA LYS A 15 -1.45 -16.62 34.99
C LYS A 15 -0.53 -15.76 34.11
N ASP A 16 0.68 -15.47 34.58
CA ASP A 16 1.65 -14.65 33.83
C ASP A 16 2.13 -15.35 32.56
N ALA A 17 2.38 -16.67 32.63
CA ALA A 17 2.73 -17.48 31.47
C ALA A 17 1.59 -17.57 30.44
N LEU A 18 0.33 -17.68 30.90
CA LEU A 18 -0.85 -17.66 30.03
C LEU A 18 -1.05 -16.29 29.37
N LEU A 19 -0.85 -15.19 30.12
CA LEU A 19 -0.92 -13.82 29.59
C LEU A 19 0.18 -13.55 28.55
N ALA A 20 1.42 -13.97 28.81
CA ALA A 20 2.53 -13.83 27.86
C ALA A 20 2.30 -14.62 26.56
N LYS A 21 1.69 -15.79 26.66
CA LYS A 21 1.35 -16.61 25.49
C LYS A 21 0.21 -16.01 24.68
N LEU A 22 -0.76 -15.37 25.36
CA LEU A 22 -1.84 -14.64 24.71
C LEU A 22 -1.34 -13.35 24.03
N SER A 23 -0.41 -12.62 24.64
CA SER A 23 0.21 -11.44 24.00
C SER A 23 1.04 -11.80 22.77
N GLY A 24 1.73 -12.95 22.78
CA GLY A 24 2.45 -13.45 21.61
C GLY A 24 1.52 -13.83 20.46
N LEU A 25 0.37 -14.44 20.76
CA LEU A 25 -0.69 -14.76 19.79
C LEU A 25 -1.32 -13.50 19.19
N LEU A 26 -1.60 -12.48 20.02
CA LEU A 26 -2.10 -11.18 19.56
C LEU A 26 -1.09 -10.45 18.67
N MET A 27 0.20 -10.48 19.01
CA MET A 27 1.27 -9.93 18.17
C MET A 27 1.36 -10.62 16.81
N LYS A 28 1.28 -11.96 16.79
CA LYS A 28 1.38 -12.76 15.56
C LYS A 28 0.17 -12.60 14.64
N ALA A 29 -1.04 -12.56 15.19
CA ALA A 29 -2.25 -12.28 14.41
C ALA A 29 -2.26 -10.83 13.89
N LYS A 30 -1.75 -9.87 14.67
CA LYS A 30 -1.64 -8.47 14.24
C LYS A 30 -0.61 -8.28 13.13
N SER A 31 0.51 -9.00 13.15
CA SER A 31 1.51 -8.95 12.07
C SER A 31 1.00 -9.57 10.77
N GLU A 32 0.32 -10.72 10.84
CA GLU A 32 -0.28 -11.37 9.66
C GLU A 32 -1.37 -10.49 9.02
N LEU A 33 -2.23 -9.83 9.81
CA LEU A 33 -3.23 -8.89 9.28
C LEU A 33 -2.63 -7.64 8.64
N THR A 34 -1.52 -7.11 9.18
CA THR A 34 -0.88 -5.90 8.62
C THR A 34 -0.07 -6.17 7.37
N GLU A 35 0.51 -7.36 7.22
CA GLU A 35 1.30 -7.74 6.05
C GLU A 35 0.41 -7.90 4.80
N ASP A 36 -0.78 -8.50 4.94
CA ASP A 36 -1.75 -8.64 3.85
C ASP A 36 -2.32 -7.28 3.41
N GLU A 37 -2.59 -6.38 4.36
CA GLU A 37 -3.07 -5.02 4.07
C GLU A 37 -2.01 -4.16 3.36
N GLU A 38 -0.76 -4.21 3.82
CA GLU A 38 0.35 -3.46 3.20
C GLU A 38 0.67 -3.99 1.80
N PHE A 39 0.65 -5.31 1.60
CA PHE A 39 0.81 -5.92 0.27
C PHE A 39 -0.29 -5.46 -0.70
N ASN A 40 -1.55 -5.46 -0.25
CA ASN A 40 -2.67 -5.02 -1.07
C ASN A 40 -2.58 -3.52 -1.42
N GLU A 41 -2.15 -2.67 -0.48
CA GLU A 41 -1.94 -1.24 -0.74
C GLU A 41 -0.83 -1.00 -1.80
N VAL A 42 0.24 -1.80 -1.78
CA VAL A 42 1.30 -1.75 -2.78
C VAL A 42 0.77 -2.18 -4.15
N GLU A 43 0.00 -3.26 -4.22
CA GLU A 43 -0.60 -3.74 -5.46
C GLU A 43 -1.56 -2.71 -6.07
N GLU A 44 -2.43 -2.11 -5.25
CA GLU A 44 -3.34 -1.04 -5.67
C GLU A 44 -2.57 0.18 -6.19
N LEU A 45 -1.51 0.60 -5.49
CA LEU A 45 -0.67 1.71 -5.94
C LEU A 45 -0.01 1.42 -7.30
N LEU A 46 0.53 0.22 -7.49
CA LEU A 46 1.11 -0.20 -8.76
C LEU A 46 0.07 -0.22 -9.90
N LYS A 47 -1.13 -0.69 -9.61
CA LYS A 47 -2.25 -0.66 -10.56
C LYS A 47 -2.60 0.77 -10.95
N CYS A 48 -2.77 1.67 -9.97
CA CYS A 48 -3.04 3.08 -10.24
C CYS A 48 -1.95 3.74 -11.10
N ILE A 49 -0.68 3.40 -10.88
CA ILE A 49 0.45 3.91 -11.69
C ILE A 49 0.35 3.43 -13.13
N LYS A 50 0.05 2.14 -13.35
CA LYS A 50 -0.13 1.58 -14.69
C LYS A 50 -1.31 2.23 -15.41
N ASP A 51 -2.44 2.39 -14.71
CA ASP A 51 -3.64 3.01 -15.26
C ASP A 51 -3.40 4.48 -15.61
N ALA A 52 -2.75 5.26 -14.73
CA ALA A 52 -2.40 6.64 -15.00
C ALA A 52 -1.44 6.79 -16.19
N LYS A 53 -0.46 5.89 -16.34
CA LYS A 53 0.42 5.87 -17.52
C LYS A 53 -0.38 5.60 -18.80
N LYS A 54 -1.27 4.62 -18.77
CA LYS A 54 -2.12 4.26 -19.91
C LYS A 54 -3.04 5.41 -20.32
N GLU A 55 -3.71 6.04 -19.36
CA GLU A 55 -4.56 7.20 -19.62
C GLU A 55 -3.76 8.37 -20.22
N TRP A 56 -2.57 8.64 -19.69
CA TRP A 56 -1.70 9.68 -20.24
C TRP A 56 -1.30 9.38 -21.69
N ILE A 57 -0.88 8.15 -22.00
CA ILE A 57 -0.54 7.74 -23.37
C ILE A 57 -1.75 7.86 -24.30
N ASN A 58 -2.93 7.41 -23.84
CA ASN A 58 -4.15 7.48 -24.62
C ASN A 58 -4.58 8.93 -24.91
N ALA A 59 -4.47 9.84 -23.92
CA ALA A 59 -4.79 11.24 -24.13
C ALA A 59 -3.86 11.89 -25.17
N ASN A 60 -2.56 11.54 -25.17
CA ASN A 60 -1.63 11.98 -26.21
C ASN A 60 -2.02 11.43 -27.58
N ALA A 61 -2.34 10.14 -27.69
CA ALA A 61 -2.77 9.53 -28.95
C ALA A 61 -4.07 10.16 -29.48
N ASN A 62 -5.02 10.46 -28.60
CA ASN A 62 -6.27 11.11 -28.98
C ASN A 62 -6.07 12.57 -29.40
N PHE A 63 -5.13 13.29 -28.78
CA PHE A 63 -4.78 14.66 -29.15
C PHE A 63 -4.29 14.77 -30.61
N GLU A 64 -3.64 13.74 -31.15
CA GLU A 64 -3.22 13.70 -32.56
C GLU A 64 -4.38 13.79 -33.56
N HIS A 65 -5.61 13.52 -33.10
CA HIS A 65 -6.83 13.61 -33.90
C HIS A 65 -7.67 14.86 -33.60
N ALA A 66 -7.22 15.73 -32.69
CA ALA A 66 -7.93 16.96 -32.34
C ALA A 66 -7.76 18.02 -33.44
N VAL A 67 -8.89 18.51 -33.98
CA VAL A 67 -8.90 19.53 -35.05
C VAL A 67 -9.56 20.83 -34.58
N GLU A 68 -10.65 20.72 -33.82
CA GLU A 68 -11.36 21.87 -33.26
C GLU A 68 -10.57 22.47 -32.09
N ASN A 69 -10.51 23.80 -32.00
CA ASN A 69 -9.72 24.50 -30.98
C ASN A 69 -10.14 24.12 -29.56
N GLU A 70 -11.44 23.96 -29.33
CA GLU A 70 -12.01 23.57 -28.04
C GLU A 70 -11.58 22.15 -27.64
N ILE A 71 -11.42 21.26 -28.63
CA ILE A 71 -10.99 19.87 -28.43
C ILE A 71 -9.46 19.81 -28.21
N ILE A 72 -8.70 20.66 -28.90
CA ILE A 72 -7.26 20.84 -28.66
C ILE A 72 -7.02 21.33 -27.23
N ASP A 73 -7.76 22.34 -26.78
CA ASP A 73 -7.67 22.85 -25.41
C ASP A 73 -8.04 21.76 -24.39
N PHE A 74 -9.16 21.06 -24.62
CA PHE A 74 -9.60 19.94 -23.79
C PHE A 74 -8.49 18.90 -23.58
N TYR A 75 -7.93 18.37 -24.67
CA TYR A 75 -6.89 17.34 -24.58
C TYR A 75 -5.57 17.90 -24.04
N THR A 76 -5.26 19.18 -24.25
CA THR A 76 -4.08 19.83 -23.63
C THR A 76 -4.18 19.80 -22.10
N TYR A 77 -5.34 20.17 -21.55
CA TYR A 77 -5.57 20.09 -20.11
C TYR A 77 -5.59 18.64 -19.61
N GLU A 78 -6.23 17.73 -20.36
CA GLU A 78 -6.32 16.32 -20.00
C GLU A 78 -4.93 15.65 -19.93
N ILE A 79 -4.10 15.84 -20.95
CA ILE A 79 -2.70 15.36 -20.99
C ILE A 79 -1.94 15.87 -19.78
N LYS A 80 -2.07 17.17 -19.46
CA LYS A 80 -1.36 17.76 -18.33
C LYS A 80 -1.83 17.18 -17.00
N ALA A 81 -3.13 16.97 -16.85
CA ALA A 81 -3.71 16.36 -15.65
C ALA A 81 -3.21 14.91 -15.45
N TYR A 82 -3.24 14.09 -16.50
CA TYR A 82 -2.78 12.70 -16.42
C TYR A 82 -1.27 12.60 -16.20
N GLN A 83 -0.47 13.47 -16.81
CA GLN A 83 0.96 13.55 -16.54
C GLN A 83 1.22 13.84 -15.05
N LEU A 84 0.60 14.88 -14.48
CA LEU A 84 0.78 15.25 -13.08
C LEU A 84 0.33 14.12 -12.14
N ARG A 85 -0.78 13.45 -12.47
CA ARG A 85 -1.28 12.31 -11.69
C ARG A 85 -0.30 11.15 -11.69
N TYR A 86 0.26 10.81 -12.85
CA TYR A 86 1.27 9.76 -12.99
C TYR A 86 2.53 10.09 -12.18
N GLU A 87 3.06 11.30 -12.32
CA GLU A 87 4.24 11.78 -11.58
C GLU A 87 4.02 11.76 -10.05
N TYR A 88 2.83 12.16 -9.59
CA TYR A 88 2.44 12.10 -8.19
C TYR A 88 2.44 10.66 -7.64
N LEU A 89 1.88 9.71 -8.39
CA LEU A 89 1.83 8.31 -7.97
C LEU A 89 3.23 7.67 -7.96
N LEU A 90 4.10 8.02 -8.92
CA LEU A 90 5.50 7.61 -8.89
C LEU A 90 6.22 8.15 -7.65
N LYS A 91 5.97 9.41 -7.28
CA LYS A 91 6.51 10.00 -6.04
C LYS A 91 6.05 9.21 -4.81
N LYS A 92 4.76 8.87 -4.71
CA LYS A 92 4.22 8.03 -3.64
C LYS A 92 4.89 6.66 -3.56
N ALA A 93 5.09 6.01 -4.69
CA ALA A 93 5.77 4.71 -4.73
C ALA A 93 7.21 4.81 -4.21
N LYS A 94 7.94 5.87 -4.62
CA LYS A 94 9.30 6.13 -4.13
C LYS A 94 9.33 6.39 -2.63
N GLU A 95 8.36 7.12 -2.08
CA GLU A 95 8.22 7.36 -0.63
C GLU A 95 7.98 6.05 0.16
N LYS A 96 7.30 5.07 -0.45
CA LYS A 96 7.13 3.71 0.09
C LYS A 96 8.33 2.77 -0.17
N GLY A 97 9.42 3.26 -0.75
CA GLY A 97 10.60 2.46 -1.06
C GLY A 97 10.44 1.52 -2.27
N ILE A 98 9.36 1.65 -3.03
CA ILE A 98 9.08 0.83 -4.21
C ILE A 98 9.91 1.36 -5.39
N LYS A 99 10.70 0.49 -6.00
CA LYS A 99 11.41 0.80 -7.25
C LYS A 99 10.53 0.45 -8.44
N ILE A 100 10.30 1.42 -9.31
CA ILE A 100 9.47 1.25 -10.50
C ILE A 100 10.37 1.38 -11.73
N ASN A 101 10.40 0.35 -12.58
CA ASN A 101 11.02 0.43 -13.90
C ASN A 101 10.04 0.97 -14.96
N GLU A 102 10.52 1.23 -16.18
CA GLU A 102 9.71 1.76 -17.28
C GLU A 102 8.47 0.91 -17.60
N SER A 103 8.50 -0.38 -17.27
CA SER A 103 7.41 -1.35 -17.47
C SER A 103 6.44 -1.47 -16.29
N GLY A 104 6.67 -0.76 -15.17
CA GLY A 104 5.83 -0.87 -13.97
C GLY A 104 6.06 -2.14 -13.14
N ILE A 105 7.27 -2.72 -13.21
CA ILE A 105 7.68 -3.92 -12.47
C ILE A 105 8.79 -3.55 -11.47
N ILE A 106 8.71 -4.11 -10.27
CA ILE A 106 9.71 -3.99 -9.20
C ILE A 106 10.85 -4.99 -9.46
N ILE A 107 12.10 -4.54 -9.34
CA ILE A 107 13.29 -5.41 -9.26
C ILE A 107 13.71 -5.53 -7.80
#